data_AF-A0A9K3KLF8-F1
#
_entry.id   AF-A0A9K3KLF8-F1
#
_cell.length_a   1.000
_cell.length_b   1.000
_cell.length_c   1.000
_cell.angle_alpha   90.00
_cell.angle_beta   90.00
_cell.angle_gamma   90.00
#
_symmetry.space_group_name_H-M   'P 1'
#
loop_
_entity.id
_entity.type
_entity.pdbx_description
1 polymer ?
#
loop_
_entity_poly.entity_id
_entity_poly.type
_entity_poly.pdbx_seq_one_letter_code
_entity_poly.pdbx_strand_id
1 'polypeptide(L)'
;MTTEWWSIGTIVIPLTWKGGDALPEFLPTISNRAEISLATIWSLKSFEGGCPDTYGIKDVSYDCIIQDFEIENWYEKVVRTPNTEVEILNTMSDPKLGAGKLYYNLFHQYDVLVALAMNNTDKLRYGNVQRTVSQMRSGVPVLVEIWGPVLQEFIDKYNYTCTFQREHPNQPYMTFQGAVKMMKDPAVRTQCQMEGLEIAKEFSPNRIGKKLLRAVGYNGKFWC
;
A
#
# COMPACT_ATOMS: atom_id res chain seq x y z
N MET A 1 -12.45 -24.87 8.04
CA MET A 1 -11.40 -23.94 7.59
C MET A 1 -11.94 -22.53 7.72
N THR A 2 -11.53 -21.81 8.76
CA THR A 2 -11.86 -20.41 8.95
C THR A 2 -10.96 -19.58 8.04
N THR A 3 -11.50 -19.13 6.90
CA THR A 3 -10.92 -18.00 6.15
C THR A 3 -11.08 -16.76 7.01
N GLU A 4 -10.05 -16.38 7.76
CA GLU A 4 -9.96 -15.04 8.34
C GLU A 4 -9.80 -14.05 7.19
N TRP A 5 -10.88 -13.35 6.87
CA TRP A 5 -10.89 -12.23 5.96
C TRP A 5 -10.29 -11.04 6.71
N TRP A 6 -9.00 -10.77 6.48
CA TRP A 6 -8.32 -9.60 7.05
C TRP A 6 -8.78 -8.34 6.34
N SER A 7 -9.99 -7.85 6.63
CA SER A 7 -10.33 -6.47 6.28
C SER A 7 -9.59 -5.56 7.24
N ILE A 8 -8.56 -4.84 6.77
CA ILE A 8 -8.23 -3.54 7.34
C ILE A 8 -9.58 -2.81 7.40
N GLY A 9 -9.98 -2.38 8.60
CA GLY A 9 -11.30 -1.80 8.87
C GLY A 9 -11.78 -0.97 7.69
N THR A 10 -12.97 -1.30 7.20
CA THR A 10 -13.57 -0.78 5.98
C THR A 10 -13.71 0.74 6.03
N ILE A 11 -12.64 1.48 5.72
CA ILE A 11 -12.75 2.90 5.41
C ILE A 11 -13.31 2.98 3.99
N VAL A 12 -14.58 3.36 3.92
CA VAL A 12 -15.22 3.80 2.69
C VAL A 12 -14.73 5.23 2.44
N ILE A 13 -13.60 5.37 1.74
CA ILE A 13 -13.30 6.66 1.10
C ILE A 13 -14.18 6.73 -0.15
N PRO A 14 -15.06 7.73 -0.28
CA PRO A 14 -15.68 8.01 -1.55
C PRO A 14 -14.59 8.47 -2.51
N LEU A 15 -14.01 7.52 -3.26
CA LEU A 15 -13.14 7.79 -4.40
C LEU A 15 -14.01 8.24 -5.59
N THR A 16 -14.84 9.27 -5.40
CA THR A 16 -15.50 9.98 -6.49
C THR A 16 -14.56 11.08 -7.00
N TRP A 17 -13.37 10.69 -7.46
CA TRP A 17 -12.51 11.60 -8.20
C TRP A 17 -12.92 11.54 -9.66
N LYS A 18 -13.59 12.59 -10.15
CA LYS A 18 -13.79 12.85 -11.57
C LYS A 18 -12.58 13.65 -12.03
N GLY A 19 -11.80 13.11 -12.96
CA GLY A 19 -10.60 13.78 -13.46
C GLY A 19 -10.93 15.21 -13.92
N GLY A 20 -10.26 16.19 -13.33
CA GLY A 20 -10.49 17.63 -13.59
C GLY A 20 -10.50 18.50 -12.33
N ASP A 21 -10.85 17.95 -11.17
CA ASP A 21 -10.89 18.68 -9.90
C ASP A 21 -9.60 18.52 -9.09
N ALA A 22 -9.31 19.50 -8.21
CA ALA A 22 -8.20 19.49 -7.26
C ALA A 22 -8.08 18.14 -6.55
N LEU A 23 -6.84 17.70 -6.26
CA LEU A 23 -6.58 16.45 -5.53
C LEU A 23 -7.46 16.42 -4.27
N PRO A 24 -8.12 15.29 -3.96
CA PRO A 24 -8.88 15.16 -2.73
C PRO A 24 -8.05 15.65 -1.53
N GLU A 25 -8.64 16.43 -0.64
CA GLU A 25 -8.01 17.04 0.55
C GLU A 25 -7.24 16.04 1.43
N PHE A 26 -7.49 14.74 1.22
CA PHE A 26 -6.92 13.62 1.97
C PHE A 26 -5.71 12.95 1.30
N LEU A 27 -5.29 13.36 0.09
CA LEU A 27 -4.11 12.77 -0.55
C LEU A 27 -2.81 13.42 -0.03
N PRO A 28 -1.79 12.62 0.32
CA PRO A 28 -0.51 13.18 0.73
C PRO A 28 0.12 13.91 -0.47
N THR A 29 0.66 15.10 -0.20
CA THR A 29 1.36 15.89 -1.22
C THR A 29 2.68 15.22 -1.55
N ILE A 30 2.98 15.05 -2.84
CA ILE A 30 4.30 14.58 -3.28
C ILE A 30 5.32 15.69 -3.02
N SER A 31 6.25 15.40 -2.11
CA SER A 31 7.36 16.29 -1.78
C SER A 31 8.28 16.50 -2.99
N ASN A 32 8.86 17.70 -3.15
CA ASN A 32 9.91 17.99 -4.14
C ASN A 32 11.34 17.85 -3.57
N ARG A 33 11.47 17.28 -2.37
CA ARG A 33 12.79 17.10 -1.72
C ARG A 33 13.63 16.09 -2.48
N ALA A 34 14.95 16.32 -2.47
CA ALA A 34 15.93 15.41 -3.06
C ALA A 34 16.16 14.16 -2.21
N GLU A 35 16.03 14.31 -0.89
CA GLU A 35 15.97 13.19 0.06
C GLU A 35 14.56 12.62 0.08
N ILE A 36 14.48 11.27 0.01
CA ILE A 36 13.22 10.55 0.10
C ILE A 36 13.25 9.54 1.25
N SER A 37 12.11 9.37 1.91
CA SER A 37 11.90 8.32 2.90
C SER A 37 11.07 7.17 2.33
N LEU A 38 11.58 5.95 2.48
CA LEU A 38 10.90 4.72 2.11
C LEU A 38 10.50 3.96 3.37
N ALA A 39 9.42 3.18 3.28
CA ALA A 39 9.09 2.21 4.32
C ALA A 39 8.52 0.90 3.79
N THR A 40 8.94 -0.20 4.39
CA THR A 40 8.19 -1.46 4.36
C THR A 40 7.57 -1.64 5.73
N ILE A 41 6.24 -1.62 5.77
CA ILE A 41 5.47 -1.80 6.99
C ILE A 41 4.67 -3.09 6.86
N TRP A 42 4.96 -4.05 7.73
CA TRP A 42 4.39 -5.37 7.62
C TRP A 42 4.43 -6.17 8.93
N SER A 43 3.47 -7.09 9.09
CA SER A 43 3.45 -8.01 10.21
C SER A 43 3.89 -9.40 9.80
N LEU A 44 5.09 -9.81 10.21
CA LEU A 44 5.57 -11.17 10.04
C LEU A 44 6.38 -11.68 11.22
N LYS A 45 6.09 -12.94 11.57
CA LYS A 45 6.97 -13.80 12.37
C LYS A 45 8.13 -14.38 11.56
N SER A 46 7.98 -14.50 10.23
CA SER A 46 9.04 -14.95 9.33
C SER A 46 8.87 -14.36 7.92
N PHE A 47 9.85 -13.55 7.48
CA PHE A 47 9.98 -13.09 6.11
C PHE A 47 11.28 -13.66 5.53
N GLU A 48 11.19 -14.53 4.54
CA GLU A 48 12.37 -14.99 3.81
C GLU A 48 12.87 -13.85 2.91
N GLY A 49 14.15 -13.48 3.06
CA GLY A 49 14.83 -12.50 2.23
C GLY A 49 14.95 -11.08 2.79
N GLY A 50 14.26 -10.73 3.89
CA GLY A 50 14.41 -9.43 4.57
C GLY A 50 14.07 -8.20 3.71
N CYS A 51 14.16 -7.00 4.27
CA CYS A 51 14.05 -5.79 3.46
C CYS A 51 15.29 -5.64 2.54
N PRO A 52 15.11 -5.24 1.27
CA PRO A 52 16.23 -5.01 0.36
C PRO A 52 17.11 -3.86 0.85
N ASP A 53 18.41 -3.95 0.59
CA ASP A 53 19.35 -2.91 1.04
C ASP A 53 19.28 -1.67 0.13
N THR A 54 19.47 -0.50 0.74
CA THR A 54 19.62 0.79 0.06
C THR A 54 21.08 1.26 0.00
N TYR A 55 22.03 0.42 0.43
CA TYR A 55 23.46 0.72 0.40
C TYR A 55 23.92 1.26 -0.97
N GLY A 56 24.62 2.39 -0.92
CA GLY A 56 25.12 3.09 -2.09
C GLY A 56 24.13 4.05 -2.77
N ILE A 57 22.88 4.15 -2.28
CA ILE A 57 21.93 5.17 -2.73
C ILE A 57 21.98 6.37 -1.78
N LYS A 58 22.43 7.53 -2.27
CA LYS A 58 22.48 8.77 -1.49
C LYS A 58 21.09 9.41 -1.36
N ASP A 59 20.87 10.10 -0.25
CA ASP A 59 19.65 10.86 0.06
C ASP A 59 18.40 9.96 0.11
N VAL A 60 18.56 8.80 0.73
CA VAL A 60 17.48 7.83 0.92
C VAL A 60 17.53 7.30 2.35
N SER A 61 16.41 7.41 3.06
CA SER A 61 16.18 6.68 4.31
C SER A 61 15.20 5.54 4.05
N TYR A 62 15.39 4.40 4.72
CA TYR A 62 14.51 3.24 4.55
C TYR A 62 14.19 2.57 5.88
N ASP A 63 12.93 2.67 6.28
CA ASP A 63 12.40 2.03 7.48
C ASP A 63 11.84 0.64 7.15
N CYS A 64 12.51 -0.39 7.68
CA CYS A 64 12.05 -1.77 7.60
C CYS A 64 11.30 -2.15 8.90
N ILE A 65 9.98 -1.97 8.90
CA ILE A 65 9.11 -2.28 10.05
C ILE A 65 8.44 -3.63 9.78
N ILE A 66 9.12 -4.70 10.19
CA ILE A 66 8.61 -6.07 10.16
C ILE A 66 8.48 -6.56 11.60
N GLN A 67 7.29 -6.45 12.20
CA GLN A 67 7.03 -6.85 13.59
C GLN A 67 5.59 -7.33 13.77
N ASP A 68 5.25 -8.06 14.83
CA ASP A 68 3.89 -8.59 15.02
C ASP A 68 2.80 -7.48 15.02
N PHE A 69 1.59 -7.87 14.61
CA PHE A 69 0.49 -6.97 14.20
C PHE A 69 -0.13 -6.19 15.36
N GLU A 70 0.43 -5.02 15.67
CA GLU A 70 -0.18 -4.00 16.51
C GLU A 70 0.12 -2.62 15.91
N ILE A 71 -0.87 -2.03 15.23
CA ILE A 71 -0.72 -0.76 14.49
C ILE A 71 -0.39 0.40 15.43
N GLU A 72 -0.89 0.34 16.65
CA GLU A 72 -0.62 1.29 17.73
C GLU A 72 0.89 1.38 18.02
N ASN A 73 1.57 0.24 18.11
CA ASN A 73 3.01 0.19 18.34
C ASN A 73 3.80 0.74 17.15
N TRP A 74 3.32 0.52 15.92
CA TRP A 74 3.96 1.08 14.73
C TRP A 74 3.79 2.59 14.70
N TYR A 75 2.57 3.04 14.99
CA TYR A 75 2.21 4.44 15.03
C TYR A 75 3.03 5.21 16.07
N GLU A 76 3.10 4.70 17.29
CA GLU A 76 3.89 5.27 18.38
C GLU A 76 5.38 5.33 18.03
N LYS A 77 5.91 4.25 17.45
CA LYS A 77 7.33 4.16 17.08
C LYS A 77 7.73 5.16 16.00
N VAL A 78 6.84 5.48 15.04
CA VAL A 78 7.17 6.34 13.89
C VAL A 78 6.80 7.79 14.13
N VAL A 79 5.61 8.08 14.65
CA VAL A 79 5.09 9.45 14.76
C VAL A 79 5.70 10.20 15.96
N ARG A 80 5.95 9.51 17.09
CA ARG A 80 6.67 10.01 18.28
C ARG A 80 6.37 11.46 18.68
N THR A 81 5.11 11.88 18.65
CA THR A 81 4.68 13.17 19.19
C THR A 81 4.24 13.05 20.66
N PRO A 82 4.31 14.13 21.47
CA PRO A 82 3.88 14.10 22.87
C PRO A 82 2.44 13.63 23.10
N ASN A 83 1.59 13.68 22.08
CA ASN A 83 0.17 13.34 22.16
C ASN A 83 -0.18 12.03 21.40
N THR A 84 0.82 11.24 21.01
CA THR A 84 0.59 10.06 20.16
C THR A 84 -0.35 9.04 20.81
N GLU A 85 -0.20 8.78 22.11
CA GLU A 85 -1.06 7.87 22.87
C GLU A 85 -2.53 8.34 22.88
N VAL A 86 -2.74 9.65 23.09
CA VAL A 86 -4.07 10.27 23.07
C VAL A 86 -4.68 10.21 21.67
N GLU A 87 -3.88 10.42 20.62
CA GLU A 87 -4.33 10.31 19.22
C GLU A 87 -4.75 8.88 18.87
N ILE A 88 -3.96 7.88 19.28
CA ILE A 88 -4.30 6.46 19.11
C ILE A 88 -5.62 6.16 19.81
N LEU A 89 -5.76 6.54 21.09
CA LEU A 89 -6.97 6.26 21.87
C LEU A 89 -8.21 6.91 21.26
N ASN A 90 -8.11 8.18 20.86
CA ASN A 90 -9.22 8.90 20.20
C ASN A 90 -9.60 8.27 18.87
N THR A 91 -8.61 7.89 18.05
CA THR A 91 -8.83 7.29 16.73
C THR A 91 -9.45 5.89 16.83
N MET A 92 -8.97 5.08 17.78
CA MET A 92 -9.48 3.72 18.02
C MET A 92 -10.88 3.71 18.64
N SER A 93 -11.23 4.77 19.38
CA SER A 93 -12.56 4.94 19.97
C SER A 93 -13.60 5.47 18.98
N ASP A 94 -13.18 6.02 17.83
CA ASP A 94 -14.10 6.50 16.79
C ASP A 94 -14.54 5.35 15.86
N PRO A 95 -15.84 4.97 15.86
CA PRO A 95 -16.35 3.87 15.04
C PRO A 95 -16.30 4.15 13.52
N LYS A 96 -16.08 5.40 13.10
CA LYS A 96 -15.94 5.78 11.68
C LYS A 96 -14.50 5.74 11.19
N LEU A 97 -13.51 5.79 12.07
CA LEU A 97 -12.09 5.87 11.73
C LEU A 97 -11.36 4.56 12.02
N GLY A 98 -11.23 4.24 13.31
CA GLY A 98 -10.53 3.06 13.81
C GLY A 98 -9.10 2.89 13.30
N ALA A 99 -8.61 1.64 13.32
CA ALA A 99 -7.25 1.28 12.91
C ALA A 99 -6.88 1.76 11.50
N GLY A 100 -7.86 1.84 10.58
CA GLY A 100 -7.61 2.32 9.22
C GLY A 100 -7.00 3.72 9.21
N LYS A 101 -7.50 4.65 10.03
CA LYS A 101 -6.97 6.03 10.09
C LYS A 101 -5.53 6.06 10.60
N LEU A 102 -5.18 5.21 11.57
CA LEU A 102 -3.80 5.06 12.02
C LEU A 102 -2.88 4.56 10.90
N TYR A 103 -3.33 3.59 10.10
CA TYR A 103 -2.59 3.14 8.90
C TYR A 103 -2.35 4.28 7.90
N TYR A 104 -3.38 5.08 7.60
CA TYR A 104 -3.22 6.24 6.71
C TYR A 104 -2.18 7.22 7.24
N ASN A 105 -2.35 7.66 8.49
CA ASN A 105 -1.46 8.64 9.10
C ASN A 105 -0.01 8.12 9.21
N LEU A 106 0.17 6.82 9.51
CA LEU A 106 1.47 6.16 9.52
C LEU A 106 2.12 6.17 8.14
N PHE A 107 1.38 5.74 7.11
CA PHE A 107 1.88 5.68 5.74
C PHE A 107 2.25 7.06 5.21
N HIS A 108 1.50 8.10 5.58
CA HIS A 108 1.73 9.48 5.16
C HIS A 108 3.01 10.10 5.75
N GLN A 109 3.71 9.42 6.66
CA GLN A 109 5.04 9.83 7.12
C GLN A 109 6.14 9.55 6.08
N TYR A 110 5.83 8.79 5.03
CA TYR A 110 6.79 8.30 4.04
C TYR A 110 6.51 8.86 2.64
N ASP A 111 7.56 9.10 1.87
CA ASP A 111 7.44 9.50 0.46
C ASP A 111 7.05 8.31 -0.43
N VAL A 112 7.49 7.10 -0.06
CA VAL A 112 7.23 5.86 -0.81
C VAL A 112 7.04 4.68 0.13
N LEU A 113 6.01 3.87 -0.12
CA LEU A 113 5.85 2.56 0.51
C LEU A 113 6.46 1.46 -0.36
N VAL A 114 7.10 0.47 0.23
CA VAL A 114 7.69 -0.67 -0.46
C VAL A 114 6.90 -1.93 -0.11
N ALA A 115 6.14 -2.43 -1.08
CA ALA A 115 5.32 -3.63 -0.98
C ALA A 115 6.13 -4.86 -1.43
N LEU A 116 6.85 -5.48 -0.49
CA LEU A 116 7.62 -6.70 -0.76
C LEU A 116 6.70 -7.89 -1.00
N ALA A 117 7.02 -8.77 -1.94
CA ALA A 117 6.22 -9.94 -2.26
C ALA A 117 6.56 -11.11 -1.34
N MET A 118 5.55 -11.93 -1.01
CA MET A 118 5.73 -13.11 -0.19
C MET A 118 5.88 -14.36 -1.03
N ASN A 119 6.82 -15.23 -0.63
CA ASN A 119 7.14 -16.49 -1.28
C ASN A 119 6.52 -17.74 -0.59
N ASN A 120 5.70 -17.56 0.44
CA ASN A 120 5.09 -18.70 1.14
C ASN A 120 3.90 -19.27 0.33
N THR A 121 3.98 -20.56 -0.02
CA THR A 121 3.06 -21.30 -0.88
C THR A 121 1.66 -21.48 -0.28
N ASP A 122 1.52 -21.49 1.04
CA ASP A 122 0.34 -22.08 1.66
C ASP A 122 -0.84 -21.11 1.87
N LYS A 123 -0.62 -19.78 1.79
CA LYS A 123 -1.70 -18.81 2.12
C LYS A 123 -1.78 -17.50 1.34
N LEU A 124 -0.92 -17.17 0.37
CA LEU A 124 -0.78 -15.74 0.01
C LEU A 124 -0.70 -15.37 -1.48
N ARG A 125 -1.19 -16.23 -2.40
CA ARG A 125 -1.36 -15.83 -3.81
C ARG A 125 -2.13 -14.50 -3.96
N TYR A 126 -3.25 -14.36 -3.26
CA TYR A 126 -4.05 -13.12 -3.25
C TYR A 126 -3.65 -12.13 -2.15
N GLY A 127 -2.96 -12.60 -1.10
CA GLY A 127 -2.52 -11.75 0.01
C GLY A 127 -1.53 -10.67 -0.43
N ASN A 128 -0.64 -10.98 -1.38
CA ASN A 128 0.26 -9.99 -1.99
C ASN A 128 -0.53 -8.87 -2.69
N VAL A 129 -1.53 -9.21 -3.51
CA VAL A 129 -2.39 -8.23 -4.18
C VAL A 129 -3.16 -7.38 -3.17
N GLN A 130 -3.76 -8.01 -2.16
CA GLN A 130 -4.51 -7.31 -1.13
C GLN A 130 -3.64 -6.31 -0.35
N ARG A 131 -2.40 -6.69 0.00
CA ARG A 131 -1.44 -5.78 0.65
C ARG A 131 -1.11 -4.60 -0.24
N THR A 132 -0.68 -4.87 -1.46
CA THR A 132 -0.29 -3.84 -2.42
C THR A 132 -1.42 -2.83 -2.62
N VAL A 133 -2.64 -3.32 -2.86
CA VAL A 133 -3.82 -2.46 -3.01
C VAL A 133 -4.15 -1.69 -1.73
N SER A 134 -3.96 -2.29 -0.55
CA SER A 134 -4.22 -1.61 0.73
C SER A 134 -3.26 -0.43 0.95
N GLN A 135 -1.98 -0.60 0.58
CA GLN A 135 -1.01 0.51 0.60
C GLN A 135 -1.35 1.56 -0.46
N MET A 136 -1.74 1.15 -1.68
CA MET A 136 -2.14 2.09 -2.74
C MET A 136 -3.32 2.98 -2.35
N ARG A 137 -4.27 2.46 -1.55
CA ARG A 137 -5.40 3.24 -1.01
C ARG A 137 -4.97 4.42 -0.16
N SER A 138 -3.80 4.33 0.47
CA SER A 138 -3.26 5.42 1.28
C SER A 138 -3.00 6.69 0.46
N GLY A 139 -2.88 6.56 -0.85
CA GLY A 139 -2.44 7.65 -1.71
C GLY A 139 -0.94 7.90 -1.62
N VAL A 140 -0.17 7.15 -0.84
CA VAL A 140 1.30 7.18 -0.91
C VAL A 140 1.76 6.36 -2.12
N PRO A 141 2.74 6.83 -2.91
CA PRO A 141 3.36 6.04 -3.97
C PRO A 141 3.83 4.67 -3.45
N VAL A 142 3.54 3.59 -4.18
CA VAL A 142 3.90 2.22 -3.76
C VAL A 142 4.87 1.59 -4.75
N LEU A 143 6.06 1.25 -4.30
CA LEU A 143 7.01 0.45 -5.06
C LEU A 143 6.74 -1.04 -4.80
N VAL A 144 6.32 -1.78 -5.83
CA VAL A 144 5.85 -3.16 -5.70
C VAL A 144 6.90 -4.14 -6.17
N GLU A 145 7.26 -5.09 -5.30
CA GLU A 145 8.12 -6.19 -5.71
C GLU A 145 7.31 -7.20 -6.54
N ILE A 146 7.82 -7.56 -7.72
CA ILE A 146 7.23 -8.60 -8.57
C ILE A 146 7.80 -9.95 -8.19
N TRP A 147 6.93 -10.84 -7.70
CA TRP A 147 7.26 -12.23 -7.46
C TRP A 147 6.07 -13.15 -7.73
N GLY A 148 6.30 -14.15 -8.57
CA GLY A 148 5.30 -15.14 -8.95
C GLY A 148 4.24 -14.62 -9.94
N PRO A 149 3.48 -15.55 -10.56
CA PRO A 149 2.61 -15.24 -11.69
C PRO A 149 1.42 -14.35 -11.31
N VAL A 150 0.87 -14.48 -10.09
CA VAL A 150 -0.34 -13.74 -9.70
C VAL A 150 -0.09 -12.24 -9.59
N LEU A 151 1.03 -11.85 -8.96
CA LEU A 151 1.35 -10.44 -8.81
C LEU A 151 1.82 -9.85 -10.14
N GLN A 152 2.55 -10.62 -10.95
CA GLN A 152 2.90 -10.25 -12.31
C GLN A 152 1.66 -9.99 -13.17
N GLU A 153 0.73 -10.95 -13.27
CA GLU A 153 -0.53 -10.78 -14.01
C GLU A 153 -1.36 -9.59 -13.51
N PHE A 154 -1.39 -9.36 -12.19
CA PHE A 154 -2.06 -8.21 -11.61
C PHE A 154 -1.45 -6.89 -12.07
N ILE A 155 -0.13 -6.78 -12.02
CA ILE A 155 0.61 -5.58 -12.41
C ILE A 155 0.50 -5.33 -13.91
N ASP A 156 0.67 -6.37 -14.73
CA ASP A 156 0.53 -6.33 -16.19
C ASP A 156 -0.87 -5.89 -16.60
N LYS A 157 -1.91 -6.41 -15.94
CA LYS A 157 -3.31 -6.04 -16.21
C LYS A 157 -3.57 -4.55 -16.06
N TYR A 158 -2.94 -3.91 -15.09
CA TYR A 158 -3.14 -2.48 -14.81
C TYR A 158 -2.03 -1.59 -15.37
N ASN A 159 -1.02 -2.15 -16.03
CA ASN A 159 0.18 -1.46 -16.50
C ASN A 159 0.85 -0.61 -15.40
N TYR A 160 0.93 -1.14 -14.18
CA TYR A 160 1.49 -0.38 -13.06
C TYR A 160 3.00 -0.19 -13.21
N THR A 161 3.48 1.06 -13.23
CA THR A 161 4.88 1.33 -13.60
C THR A 161 5.87 1.18 -12.47
N CYS A 162 5.42 1.26 -11.21
CA CYS A 162 6.30 1.40 -10.05
C CYS A 162 6.60 0.05 -9.43
N THR A 163 7.42 -0.71 -10.14
CA THR A 163 7.68 -2.13 -9.85
C THR A 163 9.16 -2.43 -9.86
N PHE A 164 9.56 -3.48 -9.16
CA PHE A 164 10.94 -3.97 -9.14
C PHE A 164 11.01 -5.46 -8.87
N GLN A 165 12.18 -6.06 -9.03
CA GLN A 165 12.42 -7.45 -8.67
C GLN A 165 13.80 -7.59 -7.98
N ARG A 166 13.88 -8.44 -6.94
CA ARG A 166 15.11 -8.64 -6.14
C ARG A 166 16.10 -9.61 -6.79
N GLU A 167 15.62 -10.71 -7.35
CA GLU A 167 16.45 -11.75 -7.98
C GLU A 167 16.19 -11.78 -9.50
N HIS A 168 17.26 -11.75 -10.31
CA HIS A 168 17.17 -11.87 -11.77
C HIS A 168 18.10 -12.96 -12.29
N PRO A 169 17.60 -13.77 -13.23
CA PRO A 169 18.37 -13.87 -14.47
C PRO A 169 17.62 -13.43 -15.74
N ASN A 170 16.29 -13.53 -15.83
CA ASN A 170 15.61 -13.57 -17.14
C ASN A 170 14.31 -12.77 -17.29
N GLN A 171 14.09 -11.69 -16.51
CA GLN A 171 12.85 -10.91 -16.56
C GLN A 171 13.10 -9.40 -16.77
N PRO A 172 12.14 -8.66 -17.38
CA PRO A 172 12.35 -7.28 -17.85
C PRO A 172 12.24 -6.20 -16.75
N TYR A 173 12.06 -6.59 -15.48
CA TYR A 173 11.88 -5.63 -14.39
C TYR A 173 13.19 -5.02 -13.92
N MET A 174 13.10 -3.82 -13.34
CA MET A 174 14.25 -3.14 -12.76
C MET A 174 14.64 -3.74 -11.40
N THR A 175 15.92 -3.60 -11.05
CA THR A 175 16.40 -3.90 -9.70
C THR A 175 15.81 -2.92 -8.69
N PHE A 176 15.75 -3.32 -7.41
CA PHE A 176 15.30 -2.44 -6.33
C PHE A 176 16.04 -1.09 -6.33
N GLN A 177 17.37 -1.12 -6.48
CA GLN A 177 18.17 0.11 -6.52
C GLN A 177 17.84 1.00 -7.73
N GLY A 178 17.56 0.40 -8.89
CA GLY A 178 17.11 1.13 -10.07
C GLY A 178 15.76 1.81 -9.84
N ALA A 179 14.81 1.09 -9.23
CA ALA A 179 13.51 1.62 -8.89
C ALA A 179 13.59 2.77 -7.88
N VAL A 180 14.35 2.61 -6.79
CA VAL A 180 14.53 3.67 -5.78
C VAL A 180 15.12 4.93 -6.41
N LYS A 181 16.09 4.80 -7.34
CA LYS A 181 16.63 5.95 -8.07
C LYS A 181 15.58 6.67 -8.91
N MET A 182 14.69 5.93 -9.59
CA MET A 182 13.57 6.52 -10.33
C MET A 182 12.58 7.21 -9.38
N MET A 183 12.33 6.62 -8.22
CA MET A 183 11.45 7.18 -7.20
C MET A 183 12.00 8.47 -6.58
N LYS A 184 13.23 8.92 -6.86
CA LYS A 184 13.70 10.27 -6.49
C LYS A 184 13.03 11.37 -7.31
N ASP A 185 12.54 11.05 -8.51
CA ASP A 185 11.80 12.00 -9.35
C ASP A 185 10.36 12.17 -8.83
N PRO A 186 9.93 13.39 -8.43
CA PRO A 186 8.57 13.63 -7.99
C PRO A 186 7.52 13.32 -9.07
N ALA A 187 7.82 13.48 -10.37
CA ALA A 187 6.89 13.16 -11.44
C ALA A 187 6.58 11.65 -11.49
N VAL A 188 7.61 10.81 -11.30
CA VAL A 188 7.45 9.36 -11.20
C VAL A 188 6.58 9.03 -9.98
N ARG A 189 6.87 9.63 -8.81
CA ARG A 189 6.06 9.41 -7.60
C ARG A 189 4.59 9.81 -7.79
N THR A 190 4.32 10.95 -8.42
CA THR A 190 2.96 11.38 -8.77
C THR A 190 2.28 10.37 -9.68
N GLN A 191 2.97 9.87 -10.70
CA GLN A 191 2.43 8.83 -11.57
C GLN A 191 2.07 7.55 -10.78
N CYS A 192 2.98 7.05 -9.94
CA CYS A 192 2.74 5.88 -9.08
C CYS A 192 1.53 6.04 -8.17
N GLN A 193 1.37 7.24 -7.59
CA GLN A 193 0.24 7.60 -6.73
C GLN A 193 -1.07 7.54 -7.53
N MET A 194 -1.12 8.18 -8.70
CA MET A 194 -2.32 8.22 -9.53
C MET A 194 -2.74 6.85 -10.05
N GLU A 195 -1.78 6.07 -10.56
CA GLU A 195 -2.02 4.69 -11.00
C GLU A 195 -2.48 3.80 -9.84
N GLY A 196 -1.81 3.89 -8.69
CA GLY A 196 -2.16 3.12 -7.50
C GLY A 196 -3.58 3.42 -7.01
N LEU A 197 -3.97 4.69 -6.99
CA LEU A 197 -5.33 5.11 -6.62
C LEU A 197 -6.37 4.58 -7.61
N GLU A 198 -6.08 4.58 -8.91
CA GLU A 198 -6.99 4.04 -9.92
C GLU A 198 -7.19 2.52 -9.74
N ILE A 199 -6.11 1.79 -9.52
CA ILE A 199 -6.16 0.36 -9.18
C ILE A 199 -6.99 0.15 -7.91
N ALA A 200 -6.74 0.94 -6.85
CA ALA A 200 -7.42 0.81 -5.57
C ALA A 200 -8.95 0.98 -5.66
N LYS A 201 -9.46 1.81 -6.58
CA LYS A 201 -10.90 1.98 -6.82
C LYS A 201 -11.58 0.65 -7.20
N GLU A 202 -10.92 -0.22 -7.97
CA GLU A 202 -11.44 -1.53 -8.40
C GLU A 202 -11.66 -2.51 -7.24
N PHE A 203 -11.01 -2.26 -6.10
CA PHE A 203 -11.10 -3.10 -4.91
C PHE A 203 -11.98 -2.50 -3.82
N SER A 204 -12.63 -1.35 -4.07
CA SER A 204 -13.50 -0.73 -3.06
C SER A 204 -14.55 -1.73 -2.51
N PRO A 205 -14.90 -1.66 -1.20
CA PRO A 205 -15.85 -2.57 -0.58
C PRO A 205 -17.19 -2.63 -1.33
N ASN A 206 -17.65 -1.49 -1.85
CA ASN A 206 -18.84 -1.40 -2.69
C ASN A 206 -18.69 -2.23 -3.98
N ARG A 207 -17.56 -2.12 -4.70
CA ARG A 207 -17.30 -2.93 -5.91
C ARG A 207 -17.16 -4.41 -5.60
N ILE A 208 -16.50 -4.78 -4.51
CA ILE A 208 -16.40 -6.17 -4.05
C ILE A 208 -17.79 -6.72 -3.72
N GLY A 209 -18.58 -5.98 -2.93
CA GLY A 209 -19.95 -6.35 -2.59
C GLY A 209 -20.84 -6.50 -3.81
N LYS A 210 -20.75 -5.57 -4.78
CA LYS A 210 -21.46 -5.68 -6.07
C LYS A 210 -21.05 -6.92 -6.87
N LYS A 211 -19.76 -7.22 -6.94
CA LYS A 211 -19.24 -8.43 -7.62
C LYS A 211 -19.78 -9.70 -6.95
N LEU A 212 -19.76 -9.75 -5.61
CA LEU A 212 -20.30 -10.87 -4.85
C LEU A 212 -21.80 -11.03 -5.06
N LEU A 213 -22.57 -9.96 -4.95
CA LEU A 213 -24.03 -9.96 -5.14
C LEU A 213 -24.40 -10.45 -6.53
N ARG A 214 -23.71 -9.99 -7.58
CA ARG A 214 -23.89 -10.50 -8.95
C ARG A 214 -23.56 -11.99 -9.07
N ALA A 215 -22.46 -12.43 -8.46
CA ALA A 215 -22.04 -13.84 -8.49
C ALA A 215 -23.08 -14.77 -7.85
N VAL A 216 -23.81 -14.30 -6.84
CA VAL A 216 -24.92 -15.06 -6.21
C VAL A 216 -26.27 -14.83 -6.91
N GLY A 217 -26.28 -14.21 -8.10
CA GLY A 217 -27.47 -14.08 -8.95
C GLY A 217 -28.30 -12.80 -8.76
N TYR A 218 -27.81 -11.81 -8.01
CA TYR A 218 -28.49 -10.52 -7.89
C TYR A 218 -28.35 -9.70 -9.18
N ASN A 219 -29.49 -9.46 -9.85
CA ASN A 219 -29.58 -8.69 -11.09
C ASN A 219 -30.26 -7.32 -10.91
N GLY A 220 -30.56 -6.92 -9.68
CA GLY A 220 -31.21 -5.64 -9.38
C GLY A 220 -30.27 -4.43 -9.53
N LYS A 221 -30.85 -3.22 -9.47
CA LYS A 221 -30.07 -1.97 -9.44
C LYS A 221 -29.38 -1.82 -8.09
N PHE A 222 -28.08 -1.51 -8.11
CA PHE A 222 -27.36 -1.12 -6.91
C PHE A 222 -27.58 0.36 -6.64
N TRP A 223 -28.32 0.68 -5.57
CA TRP A 223 -28.44 2.04 -5.07
C TRP A 223 -27.21 2.34 -4.22
N CYS A 224 -26.54 3.45 -4.52
CA CYS A 224 -25.34 3.93 -3.81
C CYS A 224 -25.71 5.22 -3.11
#